data_AF-A0A662ET17-F1
#
_entry.id   AF-A0A662ET17-F1
#
_cell.length_a   1.000
_cell.length_b   1.000
_cell.length_c   1.000
_cell.angle_alpha   90.00
_cell.angle_beta   90.00
_cell.angle_gamma   90.00
#
_symmetry.space_group_name_H-M   'P 1'
#
loop_
_entity.id
_entity.type
_entity.pdbx_description
1 polymer ?
#
loop_
_entity_poly.entity_id
_entity_poly.type
_entity_poly.pdbx_seq_one_letter_code
_entity_poly.pdbx_strand_id
1 'polypeptide(L)'
;MVLIQTGGRGLLAFLLVLLLSVTGLAATDAQIAEKTGLSPDLFLQLTVPVGGEELGIFIVYITDRTFNSRISPTLRNELSPYVGRNALYVNPSVKRVVDSFDFSLDRFTITQGETSFTPAREDWVEITPGFLDGRFVVNPAGPSYGSGSEGILVLGDRIDPERPFTVSYQGVSGTFDLSAPSAASVPQPPASPSPALEITPPPQVTDLTSVLTGGDFSPQAVAALLGIDQNLVGTLVITSRGEELRLLLIRLEAGVRNGLFGEDLLASIDPLIGTGAVMVWALSPTGAQFSPWRFYIQQGGTTYVFFSPSSFAALTPGFLDTKRVEPGTIAAGVIKLPKGVKRDAVFSVYYGTSKVDFAPLP
;
A
#
# COMPACT_ATOMS: atom_id res chain seq x y z
N MET A 1 -40.68 28.87 -12.69
CA MET A 1 -40.25 27.50 -12.39
C MET A 1 -38.75 27.55 -12.16
N VAL A 2 -38.37 27.48 -10.89
CA VAL A 2 -37.05 27.89 -10.38
C VAL A 2 -36.02 26.81 -10.70
N LEU A 3 -34.95 27.22 -11.39
CA LEU A 3 -33.75 26.44 -11.65
C LEU A 3 -32.94 26.40 -10.34
N ILE A 4 -32.94 25.29 -9.61
CA ILE A 4 -32.05 25.12 -8.45
C ILE A 4 -30.69 24.71 -8.99
N GLN A 5 -29.79 25.70 -9.11
CA GLN A 5 -28.35 25.48 -9.10
C GLN A 5 -27.96 25.04 -7.68
N THR A 6 -27.68 23.76 -7.48
CA THR A 6 -26.88 23.30 -6.34
C THR A 6 -25.43 23.18 -6.80
N GLY A 7 -24.65 24.23 -6.55
CA GLY A 7 -23.22 24.11 -6.40
C GLY A 7 -22.92 23.20 -5.22
N GLY A 8 -22.13 22.15 -5.45
CA GLY A 8 -21.74 21.20 -4.41
C GLY A 8 -20.27 20.88 -4.58
N ARG A 9 -19.42 21.58 -3.81
CA ARG A 9 -18.03 21.23 -3.52
C ARG A 9 -18.03 19.92 -2.73
N GLY A 10 -18.31 18.81 -3.40
CA GLY A 10 -18.43 17.47 -2.83
C GLY A 10 -17.55 16.48 -3.58
N LEU A 11 -16.31 16.88 -3.90
CA LEU A 11 -15.32 15.93 -4.40
C LEU A 11 -14.68 15.28 -3.18
N LEU A 12 -15.16 14.08 -2.87
CA LEU A 12 -14.76 13.20 -1.77
C LEU A 12 -13.25 13.26 -1.51
N ALA A 13 -12.90 13.70 -0.31
CA ALA A 13 -11.59 13.51 0.27
C ALA A 13 -11.65 12.29 1.19
N PHE A 14 -11.46 11.11 0.61
CA PHE A 14 -11.45 9.86 1.37
C PHE A 14 -10.52 8.91 0.68
N LEU A 15 -9.26 8.92 1.07
CA LEU A 15 -8.29 7.98 0.51
C LEU A 15 -7.09 7.70 1.43
N LEU A 16 -7.22 7.88 2.76
CA LEU A 16 -6.34 7.15 3.69
C LEU A 16 -6.86 5.74 4.03
N VAL A 17 -8.13 5.45 3.80
CA VAL A 17 -8.78 4.30 4.48
C VAL A 17 -9.36 3.32 3.49
N LEU A 18 -8.58 2.95 2.47
CA LEU A 18 -8.92 1.78 1.67
C LEU A 18 -8.48 0.44 2.32
N LEU A 19 -7.78 0.48 3.46
CA LEU A 19 -6.98 -0.68 3.91
C LEU A 19 -7.39 -1.34 5.23
N LEU A 20 -8.22 -0.75 6.09
CA LEU A 20 -8.45 -1.35 7.43
C LEU A 20 -9.78 -2.07 7.60
N SER A 21 -10.80 -1.81 6.79
CA SER A 21 -12.15 -2.34 7.10
C SER A 21 -12.46 -3.76 6.60
N VAL A 22 -11.51 -4.48 5.97
CA VAL A 22 -11.73 -5.91 5.60
C VAL A 22 -10.71 -6.87 6.20
N THR A 23 -9.53 -6.40 6.62
CA THR A 23 -8.53 -7.25 7.29
C THR A 23 -7.94 -6.64 8.57
N GLY A 24 -8.26 -5.38 8.86
CA GLY A 24 -7.56 -4.56 9.85
C GLY A 24 -8.30 -4.43 11.17
N LEU A 25 -8.76 -5.52 11.77
CA LEU A 25 -8.95 -5.59 13.23
C LEU A 25 -7.90 -6.47 13.90
N ALA A 26 -7.09 -7.18 13.09
CA ALA A 26 -6.02 -8.08 13.51
C ALA A 26 -4.72 -7.90 12.68
N ALA A 27 -4.60 -6.83 11.90
CA ALA A 27 -3.37 -6.55 11.16
C ALA A 27 -2.29 -6.06 12.14
N THR A 28 -1.06 -6.56 12.03
CA THR A 28 0.03 -6.11 12.89
C THR A 28 0.56 -4.74 12.45
N ASP A 29 1.16 -3.98 13.37
CA ASP A 29 1.77 -2.68 13.04
C ASP A 29 2.78 -2.79 11.89
N ALA A 30 3.52 -3.89 11.80
CA ALA A 30 4.42 -4.15 10.69
C ALA A 30 3.69 -4.26 9.34
N GLN A 31 2.52 -4.90 9.29
CA GLN A 31 1.72 -5.00 8.08
C GLN A 31 1.10 -3.66 7.69
N ILE A 32 0.69 -2.85 8.67
CA ILE A 32 0.15 -1.51 8.43
C ILE A 32 1.25 -0.58 7.91
N ALA A 33 2.42 -0.57 8.55
CA ALA A 33 3.58 0.20 8.13
C ALA A 33 4.04 -0.17 6.71
N GLU A 34 4.10 -1.47 6.40
CA GLU A 34 4.45 -1.96 5.06
C GLU A 34 3.43 -1.52 3.99
N LYS A 35 2.13 -1.61 4.30
CA LYS A 35 1.07 -1.26 3.35
C LYS A 35 0.94 0.24 3.13
N THR A 36 0.98 1.02 4.20
CA THR A 36 0.75 2.47 4.18
C THR A 36 2.04 3.27 3.93
N GLY A 37 3.21 2.69 4.18
CA GLY A 37 4.47 3.43 4.23
C GLY A 37 4.57 4.39 5.42
N LEU A 38 3.63 4.33 6.37
CA LEU A 38 3.72 5.08 7.62
C LEU A 38 4.77 4.42 8.52
N SER A 39 5.55 5.24 9.22
CA SER A 39 6.41 4.72 10.27
C SER A 39 5.55 4.18 11.41
N PRO A 40 5.91 3.04 12.05
CA PRO A 40 5.11 2.43 13.12
C PRO A 40 4.82 3.35 14.31
N ASP A 41 5.70 4.29 14.60
CA ASP A 41 5.55 5.29 15.66
C ASP A 41 4.53 6.39 15.33
N LEU A 42 4.09 6.50 14.07
CA LEU A 42 3.17 7.55 13.62
C LEU A 42 1.70 7.13 13.63
N PHE A 43 1.37 5.87 13.95
CA PHE A 43 -0.03 5.46 14.00
C PHE A 43 -0.35 4.56 15.21
N LEU A 44 -1.62 4.54 15.57
CA LEU A 44 -2.22 3.61 16.51
C LEU A 44 -3.46 2.98 15.87
N GLN A 45 -3.74 1.75 16.27
CA GLN A 45 -5.00 1.10 15.98
C GLN A 45 -5.66 0.66 17.29
N LEU A 46 -6.86 1.16 17.55
CA LEU A 46 -7.69 0.72 18.66
C LEU A 46 -8.84 -0.13 18.13
N THR A 47 -9.00 -1.35 18.65
CA THR A 47 -10.14 -2.21 18.35
C THR A 47 -11.04 -2.27 19.57
N VAL A 48 -12.27 -1.78 19.45
CA VAL A 48 -13.18 -1.55 20.58
C VAL A 48 -14.50 -2.30 20.35
N PRO A 49 -14.95 -3.16 21.27
CA PRO A 49 -16.24 -3.82 21.15
C PRO A 49 -17.37 -2.85 21.49
N VAL A 50 -18.27 -2.60 20.54
CA VAL A 50 -19.43 -1.70 20.68
C VAL A 50 -20.67 -2.38 20.12
N GLY A 51 -21.69 -2.59 20.97
CA GLY A 51 -22.98 -3.14 20.52
C GLY A 51 -22.90 -4.51 19.85
N GLY A 52 -21.89 -5.32 20.17
CA GLY A 52 -21.65 -6.64 19.54
C GLY A 52 -20.88 -6.59 18.21
N GLU A 53 -20.44 -5.41 17.76
CA GLU A 53 -19.54 -5.25 16.62
C GLU A 53 -18.19 -4.67 17.07
N GLU A 54 -17.14 -4.93 16.29
CA GLU A 54 -15.82 -4.36 16.53
C GLU A 54 -15.68 -3.03 15.77
N LEU A 55 -15.48 -1.96 16.53
CA LEU A 55 -15.11 -0.64 16.02
C LEU A 55 -13.59 -0.55 15.93
N GLY A 56 -13.07 -0.39 14.72
CA GLY A 56 -11.66 -0.09 14.49
C GLY A 56 -11.45 1.42 14.41
N ILE A 57 -10.59 1.98 15.26
CA ILE A 57 -10.21 3.39 15.24
C ILE A 57 -8.74 3.47 14.85
N PHE A 58 -8.48 3.93 13.63
CA PHE A 58 -7.14 4.20 13.15
C PHE A 58 -6.77 5.66 13.41
N ILE A 59 -5.63 5.87 14.05
CA ILE A 59 -5.18 7.19 14.51
C ILE A 59 -3.79 7.43 13.96
N VAL A 60 -3.56 8.56 13.29
CA VAL A 60 -2.26 8.90 12.70
C VAL A 60 -1.82 10.26 13.21
N TYR A 61 -0.60 10.35 13.74
CA TYR A 61 0.01 11.63 14.10
C TYR A 61 0.46 12.38 12.84
N ILE A 62 0.05 13.65 12.69
CA ILE A 62 0.28 14.45 11.47
C ILE A 62 1.61 15.20 11.56
N THR A 63 2.60 14.75 10.78
CA THR A 63 3.94 15.36 10.64
C THR A 63 4.38 15.34 9.19
N ASP A 64 5.49 16.00 8.86
CA ASP A 64 6.15 15.85 7.55
C ASP A 64 6.43 14.38 7.20
N ARG A 65 6.77 13.54 8.20
CA ARG A 65 7.00 12.10 8.00
C ARG A 65 5.73 11.37 7.54
N THR A 66 4.55 11.84 7.95
CA THR A 66 3.26 11.33 7.48
C THR A 66 3.10 11.54 5.98
N PHE A 67 3.66 12.61 5.41
CA PHE A 67 3.60 12.89 3.97
C PHE A 67 4.64 12.12 3.14
N ASN A 68 5.60 11.47 3.79
CA ASN A 68 6.50 10.51 3.14
C ASN A 68 5.83 9.13 2.96
N SER A 69 4.64 8.94 3.56
CA SER A 69 3.82 7.74 3.38
C SER A 69 2.96 7.80 2.11
N ARG A 70 2.24 6.72 1.85
CA ARG A 70 1.33 6.56 0.70
C ARG A 70 -0.02 7.25 0.96
N ILE A 71 0.02 8.54 1.26
CA ILE A 71 -1.15 9.42 1.40
C ILE A 71 -1.61 9.92 0.03
N SER A 72 -2.92 9.91 -0.23
CA SER A 72 -3.47 10.45 -1.48
C SER A 72 -3.31 11.96 -1.59
N PRO A 73 -3.30 12.54 -2.80
CA PRO A 73 -3.21 13.98 -2.99
C PRO A 73 -4.33 14.76 -2.30
N THR A 74 -5.57 14.25 -2.34
CA THR A 74 -6.72 14.94 -1.74
C THR A 74 -6.57 15.02 -0.23
N LEU A 75 -6.29 13.89 0.42
CA LEU A 75 -6.11 13.88 1.86
C LEU A 75 -4.80 14.58 2.27
N ARG A 76 -3.75 14.51 1.44
CA ARG A 76 -2.54 15.32 1.63
C ARG A 76 -2.90 16.80 1.71
N ASN A 77 -3.72 17.30 0.77
CA ASN A 77 -4.14 18.70 0.78
C ASN A 77 -4.97 19.05 2.01
N GLU A 78 -5.80 18.14 2.51
CA GLU A 78 -6.59 18.34 3.72
C GLU A 78 -5.78 18.29 5.01
N LEU A 79 -4.77 17.42 5.11
CA LEU A 79 -3.92 17.30 6.29
C LEU A 79 -2.79 18.32 6.31
N SER A 80 -2.38 18.87 5.16
CA SER A 80 -1.26 19.83 5.05
C SER A 80 -1.36 21.02 6.02
N PRO A 81 -2.55 21.65 6.23
CA PRO A 81 -2.69 22.75 7.18
C PRO A 81 -2.48 22.38 8.66
N TYR A 82 -2.38 21.08 8.97
CA TYR A 82 -2.29 20.56 10.34
C TYR A 82 -0.88 20.06 10.69
N VAL A 83 0.06 20.14 9.76
CA VAL A 83 1.48 19.85 10.02
C VAL A 83 2.03 20.80 11.08
N GLY A 84 2.67 20.23 12.11
CA GLY A 84 3.25 21.00 13.22
C GLY A 84 2.22 21.60 14.17
N ARG A 85 0.92 21.26 14.04
CA ARG A 85 -0.15 21.76 14.94
C ARG A 85 -0.51 20.80 16.06
N ASN A 86 0.31 19.78 16.31
CA ASN A 86 0.02 18.67 17.22
C ASN A 86 -1.36 18.08 16.93
N ALA A 87 -1.52 17.50 15.74
CA ALA A 87 -2.82 17.02 15.27
C ALA A 87 -2.80 15.51 14.97
N LEU A 88 -3.93 14.87 15.22
CA LEU A 88 -4.18 13.47 14.91
C LEU A 88 -5.25 13.38 13.82
N TYR A 89 -4.97 12.62 12.77
CA TYR A 89 -6.02 12.13 11.88
C TYR A 89 -6.68 10.92 12.54
N VAL A 90 -8.01 10.88 12.57
CA VAL A 90 -8.80 9.84 13.23
C VAL A 90 -9.83 9.27 12.27
N ASN A 91 -9.81 7.96 12.11
CA ASN A 91 -10.75 7.23 11.28
C ASN A 91 -11.35 6.04 12.03
N PRO A 92 -12.58 6.19 12.57
CA PRO A 92 -13.40 5.06 12.97
C PRO A 92 -13.99 4.31 11.77
N SER A 93 -14.01 2.98 11.83
CA SER A 93 -14.56 2.11 10.80
C SER A 93 -15.14 0.82 11.37
N VAL A 94 -16.15 0.28 10.68
CA VAL A 94 -16.81 -0.99 10.99
C VAL A 94 -16.98 -1.82 9.72
N LYS A 95 -16.98 -3.15 9.86
CA LYS A 95 -17.10 -4.08 8.72
C LYS A 95 -18.47 -4.03 8.03
N ARG A 96 -19.51 -3.67 8.77
CA ARG A 96 -20.88 -3.60 8.26
C ARG A 96 -21.12 -2.25 7.58
N VAL A 97 -21.91 -2.27 6.51
CA VAL A 97 -22.41 -1.03 5.90
C VAL A 97 -23.51 -0.45 6.77
N VAL A 98 -23.22 0.68 7.41
CA VAL A 98 -24.12 1.48 8.25
C VAL A 98 -24.02 2.96 7.90
N ASP A 99 -25.07 3.72 8.17
CA ASP A 99 -25.13 5.19 8.02
C ASP A 99 -24.78 5.94 9.33
N SER A 100 -24.78 5.22 10.44
CA SER A 100 -24.45 5.69 11.78
C SER A 100 -23.91 4.53 12.62
N PHE A 101 -23.08 4.85 13.60
CA PHE A 101 -22.56 3.88 14.56
C PHE A 101 -22.43 4.55 15.94
N ASP A 102 -22.44 3.77 17.02
CA ASP A 102 -22.27 4.29 18.39
C ASP A 102 -20.80 4.71 18.65
N PHE A 103 -20.39 5.77 17.95
CA PHE A 103 -19.12 6.44 18.04
C PHE A 103 -19.34 7.84 18.62
N SER A 104 -18.65 8.17 19.72
CA SER A 104 -18.75 9.48 20.36
C SER A 104 -17.37 10.01 20.74
N LEU A 105 -17.16 11.30 20.47
CA LEU A 105 -15.91 11.99 20.75
C LEU A 105 -15.61 12.11 22.25
N ASP A 106 -16.66 12.15 23.08
CA ASP A 106 -16.55 12.25 24.54
C ASP A 106 -15.91 11.00 25.17
N ARG A 107 -15.83 9.90 24.40
CA ARG A 107 -15.17 8.67 24.82
C ARG A 107 -13.66 8.69 24.62
N PHE A 108 -13.11 9.72 23.97
CA PHE A 108 -11.67 9.93 23.88
C PHE A 108 -11.10 10.52 25.16
N THR A 109 -9.90 10.06 25.51
CA THR A 109 -9.07 10.66 26.56
C THR A 109 -7.63 10.71 26.09
N ILE A 110 -6.99 11.86 26.26
CA ILE A 110 -5.58 12.07 25.97
C ILE A 110 -4.86 12.21 27.31
N THR A 111 -3.77 11.47 27.49
CA THR A 111 -2.99 11.49 28.73
C THR A 111 -1.50 11.66 28.41
N GLN A 112 -0.84 12.60 29.07
CA GLN A 112 0.61 12.80 29.01
C GLN A 112 1.16 13.16 30.40
N GLY A 113 1.94 12.23 30.98
CA GLY A 113 2.36 12.35 32.38
C GLY A 113 1.15 12.39 33.32
N GLU A 114 1.07 13.42 34.15
CA GLU A 114 -0.06 13.63 35.08
C GLU A 114 -1.25 14.38 34.45
N THR A 115 -1.08 14.90 33.22
CA THR A 115 -2.16 15.63 32.53
C THR A 115 -3.04 14.64 31.80
N SER A 116 -4.36 14.72 32.02
CA SER A 116 -5.36 13.96 31.29
C SER A 116 -6.56 14.85 30.95
N PHE A 117 -7.06 14.77 29.73
CA PHE A 117 -8.23 15.55 29.28
C PHE A 117 -9.01 14.81 28.20
N THR A 118 -10.30 15.14 28.11
CA THR A 118 -11.17 14.78 26.99
C THR A 118 -11.18 15.93 26.00
N PRO A 119 -10.86 15.70 24.71
CA PRO A 119 -10.98 16.74 23.69
C PRO A 119 -12.40 17.31 23.60
N ALA A 120 -12.51 18.63 23.53
CA ALA A 120 -13.77 19.33 23.33
C ALA A 120 -14.17 19.27 21.85
N ARG A 121 -15.44 19.53 21.54
CA ARG A 121 -15.96 19.43 20.16
C ARG A 121 -15.24 20.38 19.20
N GLU A 122 -14.86 21.57 19.66
CA GLU A 122 -14.11 22.58 18.89
C GLU A 122 -12.68 22.17 18.53
N ASP A 123 -12.13 21.14 19.19
CA ASP A 123 -10.81 20.60 18.87
C ASP A 123 -10.84 19.69 17.64
N TRP A 124 -12.04 19.33 17.17
CA TRP A 124 -12.24 18.44 16.06
C TRP A 124 -12.62 19.19 14.78
N VAL A 125 -12.05 18.73 13.68
CA VAL A 125 -12.42 19.17 12.33
C VAL A 125 -13.02 17.99 11.59
N GLU A 126 -14.20 18.19 11.01
CA GLU A 126 -14.84 17.20 10.15
C GLU A 126 -14.14 17.12 8.79
N ILE A 127 -13.75 15.91 8.41
CA ILE A 127 -13.44 15.57 7.01
C ILE A 127 -14.68 14.93 6.39
N THR A 128 -15.24 13.92 7.08
CA THR A 128 -16.54 13.35 6.74
C THR A 128 -17.67 14.20 7.30
N PRO A 129 -18.62 14.67 6.46
CA PRO A 129 -19.80 15.36 6.96
C PRO A 129 -20.58 14.50 7.98
N GLY A 130 -20.76 15.04 9.19
CA GLY A 130 -21.44 14.35 10.29
C GLY A 130 -20.55 13.42 11.13
N PHE A 131 -19.23 13.46 10.95
CA PHE A 131 -18.26 12.77 11.81
C PHE A 131 -18.47 13.11 13.29
N LEU A 132 -18.73 14.37 13.64
CA LEU A 132 -18.93 14.79 15.03
C LEU A 132 -20.23 14.25 15.65
N ASP A 133 -21.12 13.73 14.82
CA ASP A 133 -22.42 13.17 15.23
C ASP A 133 -22.47 11.65 15.07
N GLY A 134 -21.33 10.99 14.83
CA GLY A 134 -21.25 9.53 14.68
C GLY A 134 -21.83 9.01 13.37
N ARG A 135 -21.95 9.85 12.33
CA ARG A 135 -22.37 9.41 10.99
C ARG A 135 -21.23 8.73 10.26
N PHE A 136 -21.58 7.62 9.62
CA PHE A 136 -20.67 6.79 8.86
C PHE A 136 -21.12 6.77 7.40
N VAL A 137 -20.16 6.71 6.49
CA VAL A 137 -20.42 6.59 5.06
C VAL A 137 -19.84 5.28 4.55
N VAL A 138 -20.46 4.74 3.50
CA VAL A 138 -19.94 3.55 2.81
C VAL A 138 -18.50 3.82 2.39
N ASN A 139 -17.61 2.88 2.66
CA ASN A 139 -16.23 3.00 2.25
C ASN A 139 -16.15 3.20 0.72
N PRO A 140 -15.42 4.20 0.20
CA PRO A 140 -15.29 4.44 -1.24
C PRO A 140 -14.70 3.26 -2.03
N ALA A 141 -14.00 2.35 -1.37
CA ALA A 141 -13.53 1.08 -1.92
C ALA A 141 -14.66 0.13 -2.32
N GLY A 142 -15.86 0.39 -1.82
CA GLY A 142 -17.07 -0.39 -2.04
C GLY A 142 -17.67 -0.92 -0.74
N PRO A 143 -18.93 -1.38 -0.79
CA PRO A 143 -19.67 -1.85 0.37
C PRO A 143 -19.07 -3.09 1.04
N SER A 144 -18.23 -3.86 0.33
CA SER A 144 -17.47 -4.97 0.91
C SER A 144 -16.47 -4.54 1.98
N TYR A 145 -16.17 -3.24 2.05
CA TYR A 145 -15.27 -2.60 3.01
C TYR A 145 -16.02 -1.86 4.12
N GLY A 146 -17.30 -2.15 4.32
CA GLY A 146 -18.09 -1.59 5.41
C GLY A 146 -18.26 -0.07 5.32
N SER A 147 -18.39 0.55 6.49
CA SER A 147 -18.55 2.00 6.62
C SER A 147 -17.53 2.61 7.58
N GLY A 148 -17.24 3.90 7.40
CA GLY A 148 -16.35 4.65 8.29
C GLY A 148 -16.64 6.14 8.27
N SER A 149 -15.89 6.87 9.08
CA SER A 149 -15.95 8.34 9.18
C SER A 149 -14.56 8.90 9.47
N GLU A 150 -14.31 10.17 9.18
CA GLU A 150 -12.98 10.78 9.22
C GLU A 150 -13.05 12.17 9.85
N GLY A 151 -12.10 12.44 10.73
CA GLY A 151 -11.92 13.75 11.36
C GLY A 151 -10.47 13.98 11.77
N ILE A 152 -10.18 15.22 12.14
CA ILE A 152 -8.86 15.64 12.64
C ILE A 152 -9.05 16.16 14.06
N LEU A 153 -8.30 15.62 15.00
CA LEU A 153 -8.20 16.14 16.37
C LEU A 153 -6.97 17.04 16.48
N VAL A 154 -7.17 18.31 16.82
CA VAL A 154 -6.09 19.28 17.07
C VAL A 154 -5.83 19.35 18.56
N LEU A 155 -4.69 18.83 19.00
CA LEU A 155 -4.28 18.87 20.41
C LEU A 155 -3.65 20.21 20.77
N GLY A 156 -2.97 20.87 19.82
CA GLY A 156 -2.29 22.14 20.04
C GLY A 156 -1.24 22.03 21.16
N ASP A 157 -1.16 23.06 22.01
CA ASP A 157 -0.17 23.15 23.08
C ASP A 157 -0.51 22.29 24.32
N ARG A 158 -1.59 21.49 24.27
CA ARG A 158 -2.02 20.63 25.39
C ARG A 158 -1.16 19.38 25.56
N ILE A 159 -0.38 19.04 24.54
CA ILE A 159 0.64 18.00 24.62
C ILE A 159 1.96 18.54 24.09
N ASP A 160 3.04 17.95 24.59
CA ASP A 160 4.37 18.09 24.06
C ASP A 160 4.69 16.89 23.14
N PRO A 161 4.87 17.08 21.83
CA PRO A 161 5.07 15.97 20.89
C PRO A 161 6.42 15.25 21.07
N GLU A 162 7.38 15.84 21.79
CA GLU A 162 8.66 15.20 22.09
C GLU A 162 8.58 14.20 23.24
N ARG A 163 7.43 14.12 23.93
CA ARG A 163 7.19 13.19 25.03
C ARG A 163 6.09 12.20 24.68
N PRO A 164 6.19 10.94 25.12
CA PRO A 164 5.14 9.96 24.88
C PRO A 164 3.79 10.43 25.42
N PHE A 165 2.72 10.17 24.69
CA PHE A 165 1.36 10.44 25.13
C PHE A 165 0.42 9.30 24.73
N THR A 166 -0.58 9.04 25.56
CA THR A 166 -1.55 7.97 25.39
C THR A 166 -2.85 8.52 24.87
N VAL A 167 -3.41 7.84 23.87
CA VAL A 167 -4.78 8.05 23.39
C VAL A 167 -5.60 6.85 23.83
N SER A 168 -6.69 7.10 24.54
CA SER A 168 -7.66 6.09 24.97
C SER A 168 -9.01 6.37 24.35
N TYR A 169 -9.72 5.31 23.98
CA TYR A 169 -11.12 5.33 23.61
C TYR A 169 -11.84 4.19 24.33
N GLN A 170 -12.82 4.54 25.17
CA GLN A 170 -13.64 3.58 25.91
C GLN A 170 -12.81 2.52 26.68
N GLY A 171 -11.67 2.95 27.24
CA GLY A 171 -10.76 2.10 28.04
C GLY A 171 -9.74 1.30 27.22
N VAL A 172 -9.85 1.25 25.89
CA VAL A 172 -8.79 0.71 25.01
C VAL A 172 -7.84 1.85 24.69
N SER A 173 -6.54 1.64 24.86
CA SER A 173 -5.55 2.71 24.70
C SER A 173 -4.32 2.27 23.93
N GLY A 174 -3.63 3.25 23.34
CA GLY A 174 -2.33 3.10 22.72
C GLY A 174 -1.49 4.35 22.98
N THR A 175 -0.17 4.20 22.89
CA THR A 175 0.79 5.27 23.20
C THR A 175 1.58 5.64 21.97
N PHE A 176 1.59 6.92 21.64
CA PHE A 176 2.54 7.50 20.71
C PHE A 176 3.84 7.78 21.44
N ASP A 177 4.95 7.30 20.89
CA ASP A 177 6.31 7.70 21.27
C ASP A 177 7.07 8.15 20.02
N LEU A 178 7.10 9.47 19.82
CA LEU A 178 7.70 10.11 18.64
C LEU A 178 9.18 10.47 18.86
N SER A 179 9.70 10.21 20.07
CA SER A 179 11.04 10.64 20.51
C SER A 179 12.16 9.70 20.05
N ALA A 180 11.83 8.47 19.68
CA ALA A 180 12.78 7.50 19.16
C ALA A 180 12.91 7.61 17.63
N PRO A 181 14.12 7.74 17.05
CA PRO A 181 14.30 7.35 15.66
C PRO A 181 13.95 5.86 15.58
N SER A 182 12.92 5.52 14.79
CA SER A 182 12.39 4.15 14.66
C SER A 182 13.52 3.15 14.39
N ALA A 183 14.01 2.53 15.46
CA ALA A 183 15.06 1.53 15.47
C ALA A 183 14.47 0.30 16.14
N ALA A 184 13.67 -0.46 15.39
CA ALA A 184 13.28 -1.81 15.80
C ALA A 184 12.82 -2.63 14.58
N SER A 185 13.79 -3.21 13.86
CA SER A 185 13.62 -4.59 13.43
C SER A 185 13.64 -5.43 14.71
N VAL A 186 12.47 -5.90 15.17
CA VAL A 186 12.41 -6.88 16.26
C VAL A 186 12.80 -8.24 15.67
N PRO A 187 13.83 -8.94 16.18
CA PRO A 187 14.09 -10.33 15.82
C PRO A 187 13.00 -11.20 16.43
N GLN A 188 12.16 -11.82 15.60
CA GLN A 188 11.22 -12.84 16.05
C GLN A 188 11.98 -14.17 16.24
N PRO A 189 11.75 -14.94 17.31
CA PRO A 189 12.37 -16.26 17.49
C PRO A 189 11.95 -17.21 16.35
N PRO A 190 12.82 -18.14 15.93
CA PRO A 190 12.48 -19.08 14.86
C PRO A 190 11.33 -20.00 15.32
N ALA A 191 10.20 -19.94 14.61
CA ALA A 191 9.17 -20.94 14.71
C ALA A 191 9.63 -22.19 13.96
N SER A 192 9.63 -23.34 14.64
CA SER A 192 9.96 -24.64 14.06
C SER A 192 9.09 -24.94 12.84
N PRO A 193 9.66 -25.43 11.72
CA PRO A 193 8.89 -25.78 10.55
C PRO A 193 8.10 -27.08 10.80
N SER A 194 6.82 -27.08 10.46
CA SER A 194 6.10 -28.31 10.11
C SER A 194 6.39 -28.65 8.64
N PRO A 195 6.46 -29.94 8.27
CA PRO A 195 7.01 -30.36 6.98
C PRO A 195 6.11 -29.92 5.82
N ALA A 196 6.70 -29.20 4.86
CA ALA A 196 6.06 -28.90 3.59
C ALA A 196 6.12 -30.14 2.69
N LEU A 197 4.99 -30.44 2.03
CA LEU A 197 4.97 -31.31 0.85
C LEU A 197 5.81 -30.65 -0.24
N GLU A 198 6.93 -31.28 -0.61
CA GLU A 198 7.73 -30.90 -1.76
C GLU A 198 6.91 -31.12 -3.04
N ILE A 199 6.59 -30.03 -3.73
CA ILE A 199 6.26 -30.05 -5.16
C ILE A 199 7.45 -29.43 -5.88
N THR A 200 8.21 -30.27 -6.58
CA THR A 200 9.36 -29.84 -7.38
C THR A 200 8.87 -28.98 -8.56
N PRO A 201 9.37 -27.76 -8.76
CA PRO A 201 9.06 -26.98 -9.96
C PRO A 201 9.72 -27.59 -11.20
N PRO A 202 9.15 -27.40 -12.41
CA PRO A 202 9.62 -28.04 -13.64
C PRO A 202 11.04 -27.61 -14.05
N PRO A 203 11.80 -28.50 -14.73
CA PRO A 203 13.26 -28.40 -14.92
C PRO A 203 13.76 -27.43 -16.01
N GLN A 204 13.09 -26.30 -16.26
CA GLN A 204 13.53 -25.32 -17.28
C GLN A 204 13.86 -23.91 -16.74
N VAL A 205 13.71 -23.66 -15.44
CA VAL A 205 13.94 -22.34 -14.84
C VAL A 205 15.42 -22.07 -14.50
N THR A 206 16.26 -23.11 -14.46
CA THR A 206 17.64 -23.02 -13.95
C THR A 206 18.62 -22.30 -14.89
N ASP A 207 18.53 -22.50 -16.21
CA ASP A 207 19.46 -21.87 -17.17
C ASP A 207 19.20 -20.38 -17.34
N LEU A 208 17.92 -19.99 -17.42
CA LEU A 208 17.51 -18.61 -17.64
C LEU A 208 17.83 -17.71 -16.43
N THR A 209 17.69 -18.26 -15.21
CA THR A 209 18.04 -17.55 -13.98
C THR A 209 19.53 -17.23 -13.93
N SER A 210 20.39 -18.17 -14.32
CA SER A 210 21.85 -18.00 -14.32
C SER A 210 22.31 -16.93 -15.32
N VAL A 211 21.70 -16.89 -16.52
CA VAL A 211 22.03 -15.90 -17.55
C VAL A 211 21.53 -14.51 -17.16
N LEU A 212 20.34 -14.40 -16.57
CA LEU A 212 19.78 -13.12 -16.13
C LEU A 212 20.48 -12.53 -14.89
N THR A 213 21.08 -13.37 -14.03
CA THR A 213 21.82 -12.92 -12.85
C THR A 213 23.31 -12.63 -13.12
N GLY A 214 23.94 -13.31 -14.08
CA GLY A 214 25.37 -13.15 -14.38
C GLY A 214 25.72 -12.39 -15.67
N GLY A 215 24.77 -12.25 -16.60
CA GLY A 215 24.98 -11.66 -17.93
C GLY A 215 24.60 -10.17 -18.05
N ASP A 216 24.66 -9.66 -19.29
CA ASP A 216 24.17 -8.33 -19.65
C ASP A 216 22.65 -8.26 -19.44
N PHE A 217 22.23 -7.34 -18.56
CA PHE A 217 20.82 -7.14 -18.17
C PHE A 217 20.21 -5.90 -18.84
N SER A 218 20.72 -5.52 -20.02
CA SER A 218 20.11 -4.51 -20.87
C SER A 218 18.78 -5.03 -21.50
N PRO A 219 17.80 -4.15 -21.77
CA PRO A 219 16.56 -4.56 -22.43
C PRO A 219 16.78 -5.29 -23.76
N GLN A 220 17.80 -4.89 -24.52
CA GLN A 220 18.17 -5.49 -25.80
C GLN A 220 18.65 -6.93 -25.63
N ALA A 221 19.59 -7.17 -24.70
CA ALA A 221 20.12 -8.49 -24.44
C ALA A 221 19.03 -9.45 -23.94
N VAL A 222 18.18 -8.98 -23.03
CA VAL A 222 17.10 -9.79 -22.47
C VAL A 222 16.01 -10.06 -23.51
N ALA A 223 15.65 -9.08 -24.35
CA ALA A 223 14.69 -9.28 -25.43
C ALA A 223 15.17 -10.29 -26.47
N ALA A 224 16.45 -10.24 -26.84
CA ALA A 224 17.05 -11.22 -27.74
C ALA A 224 17.04 -12.63 -27.14
N LEU A 225 17.34 -12.76 -25.85
CA LEU A 225 17.31 -14.04 -25.13
C LEU A 225 15.89 -14.63 -25.05
N LEU A 226 14.88 -13.77 -24.89
CA LEU A 226 13.48 -14.18 -24.82
C LEU A 226 12.80 -14.27 -26.20
N GLY A 227 13.48 -13.89 -27.29
CA GLY A 227 12.90 -13.88 -28.64
C GLY A 227 11.71 -12.94 -28.81
N ILE A 228 11.68 -11.81 -28.09
CA ILE A 228 10.59 -10.81 -28.15
C ILE A 228 11.10 -9.44 -28.59
N ASP A 229 10.18 -8.55 -28.96
CA ASP A 229 10.52 -7.16 -29.30
C ASP A 229 11.08 -6.43 -28.06
N GLN A 230 12.23 -5.77 -28.22
CA GLN A 230 12.88 -4.97 -27.18
C GLN A 230 11.98 -3.88 -26.59
N ASN A 231 11.02 -3.36 -27.35
CA ASN A 231 10.09 -2.32 -26.91
C ASN A 231 9.10 -2.84 -25.86
N LEU A 232 8.96 -4.16 -25.73
CA LEU A 232 8.17 -4.81 -24.69
C LEU A 232 8.95 -5.03 -23.41
N VAL A 233 10.27 -4.84 -23.43
CA VAL A 233 11.17 -5.17 -22.33
C VAL A 233 11.69 -3.91 -21.66
N GLY A 234 11.64 -3.89 -20.34
CA GLY A 234 12.37 -2.94 -19.53
C GLY A 234 13.11 -3.64 -18.41
N THR A 235 14.27 -3.11 -18.05
CA THR A 235 15.09 -3.65 -16.98
C THR A 235 15.42 -2.57 -15.97
N LEU A 236 15.47 -2.95 -14.69
CA LEU A 236 15.95 -2.11 -13.60
C LEU A 236 17.02 -2.88 -12.84
N VAL A 237 18.10 -2.18 -12.50
CA VAL A 237 19.13 -2.68 -11.58
C VAL A 237 19.19 -1.70 -10.41
N ILE A 238 18.91 -2.21 -9.22
CA ILE A 238 18.84 -1.44 -7.99
C ILE A 238 19.90 -1.97 -7.05
N THR A 239 20.91 -1.16 -6.74
CA THR A 239 21.99 -1.51 -5.83
C THR A 239 21.87 -0.74 -4.52
N SER A 240 21.96 -1.43 -3.39
CA SER A 240 21.92 -0.81 -2.06
C SER A 240 22.64 -1.67 -1.04
N ARG A 241 23.57 -1.07 -0.28
CA ARG A 241 24.29 -1.74 0.84
C ARG A 241 24.90 -3.11 0.49
N GLY A 242 25.42 -3.25 -0.73
CA GLY A 242 26.02 -4.51 -1.21
C GLY A 242 25.01 -5.53 -1.74
N GLU A 243 23.72 -5.22 -1.73
CA GLU A 243 22.67 -6.00 -2.38
C GLU A 243 22.38 -5.46 -3.78
N GLU A 244 22.14 -6.36 -4.73
CA GLU A 244 21.70 -6.04 -6.09
C GLU A 244 20.36 -6.71 -6.38
N LEU A 245 19.35 -5.91 -6.69
CA LEU A 245 18.05 -6.36 -7.17
C LEU A 245 17.94 -6.03 -8.65
N ARG A 246 17.69 -7.06 -9.46
CA ARG A 246 17.39 -6.95 -10.88
C ARG A 246 15.90 -7.18 -11.09
N LEU A 247 15.24 -6.26 -11.79
CA LEU A 247 13.83 -6.40 -12.16
C LEU A 247 13.73 -6.41 -13.69
N LEU A 248 13.16 -7.48 -14.21
CA LEU A 248 12.75 -7.58 -15.60
C LEU A 248 11.26 -7.30 -15.70
N LEU A 249 10.88 -6.33 -16.51
CA LEU A 249 9.51 -5.93 -16.78
C LEU A 249 9.19 -6.20 -18.25
N ILE A 250 8.17 -7.02 -18.51
CA ILE A 250 7.75 -7.39 -19.86
C ILE A 250 6.29 -6.99 -20.05
N ARG A 251 6.03 -6.07 -20.96
CA ARG A 251 4.68 -5.67 -21.34
C ARG A 251 4.01 -6.80 -22.13
N LEU A 252 2.89 -7.29 -21.63
CA LEU A 252 2.14 -8.43 -22.16
C LEU A 252 1.29 -8.00 -23.35
N GLU A 253 1.86 -8.15 -24.53
CA GLU A 253 1.27 -7.79 -25.83
C GLU A 253 1.39 -8.94 -26.81
N ALA A 254 0.72 -8.87 -27.96
CA ALA A 254 0.63 -9.99 -28.91
C ALA A 254 2.00 -10.60 -29.27
N GLY A 255 3.05 -9.79 -29.36
CA GLY A 255 4.42 -10.25 -29.64
C GLY A 255 5.01 -11.20 -28.59
N VAL A 256 4.50 -11.21 -27.35
CA VAL A 256 4.95 -12.13 -26.28
C VAL A 256 4.62 -13.59 -26.59
N ARG A 257 3.55 -13.85 -27.35
CA ARG A 257 3.15 -15.23 -27.74
C ARG A 257 4.18 -15.94 -28.61
N ASN A 258 5.00 -15.16 -29.31
CA ASN A 258 6.05 -15.67 -30.19
C ASN A 258 7.41 -15.79 -29.47
N GLY A 259 7.47 -15.42 -28.18
CA GLY A 259 8.68 -15.49 -27.39
C GLY A 259 9.02 -16.91 -26.96
N LEU A 260 10.26 -17.09 -26.52
CA LEU A 260 10.83 -18.34 -26.02
C LEU A 260 10.43 -18.58 -24.55
N PHE A 261 9.12 -18.58 -24.28
CA PHE A 261 8.56 -18.91 -22.98
C PHE A 261 8.06 -20.36 -22.96
N GLY A 262 8.18 -21.03 -21.81
CA GLY A 262 7.60 -22.38 -21.65
C GLY A 262 6.08 -22.37 -21.78
N GLU A 263 5.50 -23.48 -22.26
CA GLU A 263 4.06 -23.59 -22.54
C GLU A 263 3.20 -23.29 -21.31
N ASP A 264 3.60 -23.75 -20.12
CA ASP A 264 2.88 -23.50 -18.86
C ASP A 264 2.84 -22.01 -18.50
N LEU A 265 3.97 -21.31 -18.69
CA LEU A 265 4.05 -19.88 -18.44
C LEU A 265 3.16 -19.13 -19.44
N LEU A 266 3.25 -19.47 -20.73
CA LEU A 266 2.41 -18.86 -21.77
C LEU A 266 0.92 -19.06 -21.47
N ALA A 267 0.51 -20.27 -21.09
CA ALA A 267 -0.88 -20.56 -20.73
C ALA A 267 -1.35 -19.71 -19.53
N SER A 268 -0.48 -19.47 -18.54
CA SER A 268 -0.83 -18.65 -17.37
C SER A 268 -0.98 -17.16 -17.68
N ILE A 269 -0.22 -16.62 -18.64
CA ILE A 269 -0.24 -15.20 -18.99
C ILE A 269 -1.14 -14.87 -20.18
N ASP A 270 -1.52 -15.85 -21.02
CA ASP A 270 -2.31 -15.63 -22.23
C ASP A 270 -3.60 -14.80 -21.99
N PRO A 271 -4.38 -15.02 -20.91
CA PRO A 271 -5.57 -14.21 -20.62
C PRO A 271 -5.27 -12.72 -20.35
N LEU A 272 -4.00 -12.40 -20.04
CA LEU A 272 -3.53 -11.05 -19.74
C LEU A 272 -2.82 -10.40 -20.95
N ILE A 273 -2.49 -11.18 -21.98
CA ILE A 273 -1.86 -10.64 -23.19
C ILE A 273 -2.81 -9.71 -23.94
N GLY A 274 -2.29 -8.56 -24.32
CA GLY A 274 -3.02 -7.49 -24.97
C GLY A 274 -3.75 -6.58 -23.98
N THR A 275 -3.79 -6.88 -22.68
CA THR A 275 -4.40 -5.97 -21.69
C THR A 275 -3.49 -4.79 -21.31
N GLY A 276 -2.25 -4.81 -21.80
CA GLY A 276 -1.19 -3.89 -21.39
C GLY A 276 -0.53 -4.25 -20.07
N ALA A 277 -1.00 -5.31 -19.39
CA ALA A 277 -0.40 -5.87 -18.18
C ALA A 277 1.12 -6.06 -18.30
N VAL A 278 1.84 -5.99 -17.18
CA VAL A 278 3.30 -6.07 -17.17
C VAL A 278 3.73 -7.26 -16.32
N MET A 279 4.31 -8.27 -16.95
CA MET A 279 4.98 -9.35 -16.25
C MET A 279 6.27 -8.84 -15.60
N VAL A 280 6.52 -9.28 -14.38
CA VAL A 280 7.66 -8.87 -13.56
C VAL A 280 8.38 -10.12 -13.08
N TRP A 281 9.69 -10.17 -13.33
CA TRP A 281 10.59 -11.12 -12.67
C TRP A 281 11.60 -10.35 -11.83
N ALA A 282 11.61 -10.64 -10.54
CA ALA A 282 12.59 -10.14 -9.60
C ALA A 282 13.63 -11.22 -9.33
N LEU A 283 14.90 -10.86 -9.54
CA LEU A 283 16.06 -11.72 -9.39
C LEU A 283 17.17 -10.97 -8.65
N SER A 284 17.99 -11.69 -7.90
CA SER A 284 19.11 -11.10 -7.17
C SER A 284 20.31 -12.05 -7.18
N PRO A 285 21.51 -11.60 -7.59
CA PRO A 285 22.73 -12.41 -7.47
C PRO A 285 23.25 -12.47 -6.02
N THR A 286 22.96 -11.47 -5.18
CA THR A 286 23.48 -11.34 -3.81
C THR A 286 22.44 -11.65 -2.73
N GLY A 287 21.18 -11.80 -3.12
CA GLY A 287 20.05 -11.66 -2.23
C GLY A 287 19.71 -10.18 -2.05
N ALA A 288 18.43 -9.83 -2.19
CA ALA A 288 17.99 -8.44 -2.07
C ALA A 288 16.57 -8.33 -1.56
N GLN A 289 16.29 -7.25 -0.81
CA GLN A 289 14.92 -6.93 -0.43
C GLN A 289 14.04 -6.67 -1.65
N PHE A 290 12.93 -7.41 -1.73
CA PHE A 290 11.95 -7.28 -2.78
C PHE A 290 10.56 -7.22 -2.18
N SER A 291 9.69 -6.40 -2.73
CA SER A 291 8.26 -6.45 -2.42
C SER A 291 7.48 -5.95 -3.62
N PRO A 292 6.53 -6.74 -4.17
CA PRO A 292 5.73 -6.32 -5.32
C PRO A 292 4.87 -5.09 -5.02
N TRP A 293 4.61 -4.80 -3.74
CA TRP A 293 3.90 -3.62 -3.30
C TRP A 293 4.69 -2.32 -3.47
N ARG A 294 5.97 -2.38 -3.85
CA ARG A 294 6.77 -1.20 -4.21
C ARG A 294 6.56 -0.74 -5.65
N PHE A 295 5.83 -1.51 -6.46
CA PHE A 295 5.46 -1.08 -7.79
C PHE A 295 4.36 -0.02 -7.78
N TYR A 296 4.44 0.91 -8.71
CA TYR A 296 3.34 1.80 -9.09
C TYR A 296 3.47 2.18 -10.56
N ILE A 297 2.37 2.62 -11.17
CA ILE A 297 2.35 3.12 -12.55
C ILE A 297 2.18 4.63 -12.52
N GLN A 298 2.82 5.35 -13.44
CA GLN A 298 2.54 6.76 -13.68
C GLN A 298 2.17 6.98 -15.15
N GLN A 299 1.11 7.76 -15.40
CA GLN A 299 0.71 8.18 -16.74
C GLN A 299 0.08 9.56 -16.70
N GLY A 300 0.54 10.47 -17.56
CA GLY A 300 -0.02 11.83 -17.66
C GLY A 300 0.00 12.62 -16.35
N GLY A 301 1.04 12.43 -15.53
CA GLY A 301 1.14 13.02 -14.19
C GLY A 301 0.30 12.36 -13.10
N THR A 302 -0.52 11.35 -13.45
CA THR A 302 -1.32 10.57 -12.50
C THR A 302 -0.53 9.35 -12.03
N THR A 303 -0.51 9.11 -10.72
CA THR A 303 0.14 7.94 -10.09
C THR A 303 -0.90 6.91 -9.68
N TYR A 304 -0.72 5.66 -10.12
CA TYR A 304 -1.56 4.51 -9.84
C TYR A 304 -0.78 3.50 -9.00
N VAL A 305 -1.20 3.36 -7.75
CA VAL A 305 -0.56 2.50 -6.74
C VAL A 305 -1.40 1.23 -6.54
N PHE A 306 -0.75 0.10 -6.29
CA PHE A 306 -1.41 -1.19 -6.14
C PHE A 306 -1.69 -1.51 -4.68
N PHE A 307 -2.95 -1.80 -4.36
CA PHE A 307 -3.40 -2.04 -2.99
C PHE A 307 -4.17 -3.35 -2.79
N SER A 308 -4.34 -4.11 -3.87
CA SER A 308 -5.08 -5.36 -3.86
C SER A 308 -4.24 -6.47 -4.48
N PRO A 309 -4.26 -7.69 -3.91
CA PRO A 309 -3.76 -8.89 -4.58
C PRO A 309 -4.33 -9.05 -5.99
N SER A 310 -5.57 -8.59 -6.22
CA SER A 310 -6.22 -8.65 -7.53
C SER A 310 -5.53 -7.82 -8.61
N SER A 311 -4.76 -6.79 -8.22
CA SER A 311 -3.89 -6.00 -9.10
C SER A 311 -2.73 -6.81 -9.65
N PHE A 312 -2.49 -7.98 -9.07
CA PHE A 312 -1.44 -8.89 -9.49
C PHE A 312 -2.03 -10.23 -9.93
N ALA A 313 -1.25 -10.99 -10.69
CA ALA A 313 -1.39 -12.43 -10.82
C ALA A 313 -0.03 -13.03 -10.44
N ALA A 314 0.02 -13.83 -9.36
CA ALA A 314 1.27 -14.48 -8.96
C ALA A 314 1.61 -15.60 -9.96
N LEU A 315 2.86 -15.62 -10.43
CA LEU A 315 3.38 -16.68 -11.30
C LEU A 315 4.27 -17.66 -10.50
N THR A 316 4.93 -17.17 -9.45
CA THR A 316 5.61 -18.01 -8.47
C THR A 316 4.83 -18.03 -7.15
N PRO A 317 4.86 -19.15 -6.40
CA PRO A 317 4.29 -19.22 -5.06
C PRO A 317 4.83 -18.10 -4.16
N GLY A 318 3.94 -17.49 -3.38
CA GLY A 318 4.34 -16.45 -2.41
C GLY A 318 4.83 -15.14 -3.02
N PHE A 319 4.67 -14.89 -4.33
CA PHE A 319 5.10 -13.63 -4.97
C PHE A 319 4.63 -12.38 -4.19
N LEU A 320 3.38 -12.37 -3.75
CA LEU A 320 2.76 -11.25 -3.01
C LEU A 320 3.30 -11.07 -1.59
N ASP A 321 3.82 -12.13 -1.00
CA ASP A 321 4.34 -12.15 0.37
C ASP A 321 5.88 -12.16 0.39
N THR A 322 6.51 -12.11 -0.78
CA THR A 322 7.97 -12.11 -0.92
C THR A 322 8.52 -10.80 -0.36
N LYS A 323 9.40 -10.92 0.64
CA LYS A 323 10.13 -9.80 1.28
C LYS A 323 11.59 -9.70 0.84
N ARG A 324 12.10 -10.81 0.31
CA ARG A 324 13.48 -10.96 -0.15
C ARG A 324 13.50 -11.97 -1.29
N VAL A 325 14.28 -11.65 -2.32
CA VAL A 325 14.65 -12.62 -3.35
C VAL A 325 16.03 -13.11 -2.99
N GLU A 326 16.16 -14.41 -2.76
CA GLU A 326 17.44 -15.06 -2.43
C GLU A 326 18.28 -15.27 -3.69
N PRO A 327 19.62 -15.40 -3.55
CA PRO A 327 20.51 -15.75 -4.65
C PRO A 327 19.99 -16.96 -5.46
N GLY A 328 19.90 -16.80 -6.77
CA GLY A 328 19.48 -17.88 -7.67
C GLY A 328 17.97 -18.21 -7.63
N THR A 329 17.17 -17.41 -6.92
CA THR A 329 15.70 -17.54 -6.93
C THR A 329 15.06 -16.44 -7.79
N ILE A 330 13.87 -16.72 -8.30
CA ILE A 330 13.04 -15.76 -9.03
C ILE A 330 11.71 -15.61 -8.30
N ALA A 331 11.31 -14.37 -8.02
CA ALA A 331 9.94 -14.04 -7.69
C ALA A 331 9.26 -13.44 -8.93
N ALA A 332 8.24 -14.12 -9.45
CA ALA A 332 7.54 -13.73 -10.67
C ALA A 332 6.05 -13.48 -10.46
N GLY A 333 5.54 -12.45 -11.13
CA GLY A 333 4.12 -12.11 -11.14
C GLY A 333 3.77 -11.23 -12.33
N VAL A 334 2.50 -10.89 -12.46
CA VAL A 334 2.00 -9.96 -13.48
C VAL A 334 1.27 -8.82 -12.79
N ILE A 335 1.66 -7.59 -13.10
CA ILE A 335 0.97 -6.36 -12.75
C ILE A 335 -0.15 -6.15 -13.76
N LYS A 336 -1.41 -6.16 -13.30
CA LYS A 336 -2.56 -5.81 -14.14
C LYS A 336 -2.67 -4.29 -14.21
N LEU A 337 -2.85 -3.76 -15.42
CA LEU A 337 -3.00 -2.32 -15.59
C LEU A 337 -4.28 -1.82 -14.88
N PRO A 338 -4.18 -0.76 -14.06
CA PRO A 338 -5.36 -0.10 -13.49
C PRO A 338 -6.28 0.39 -14.60
N LYS A 339 -7.60 0.36 -14.37
CA LYS A 339 -8.62 0.77 -15.37
C LYS A 339 -8.41 2.17 -15.94
N GLY A 340 -7.77 3.07 -15.20
CA GLY A 340 -7.49 4.44 -15.63
C GLY A 340 -6.22 4.61 -16.46
N VAL A 341 -5.39 3.57 -16.60
CA VAL A 341 -4.17 3.60 -17.41
C VAL A 341 -4.53 3.19 -18.83
N LYS A 342 -4.26 4.10 -19.77
CA LYS A 342 -4.40 3.89 -21.21
C LYS A 342 -3.17 3.15 -21.73
N ARG A 343 -3.33 1.88 -22.11
CA ARG A 343 -2.23 1.05 -22.63
C ARG A 343 -1.63 1.60 -23.93
N ASP A 344 -2.41 2.34 -24.72
CA ASP A 344 -2.03 2.95 -26.01
C ASP A 344 -1.32 4.30 -25.86
N ALA A 345 -1.12 4.78 -24.63
CA ALA A 345 -0.33 5.97 -24.33
C ALA A 345 0.93 5.59 -23.54
N VAL A 346 1.91 6.51 -23.50
CA VAL A 346 3.11 6.34 -22.66
C VAL A 346 2.69 6.12 -21.21
N PHE A 347 3.21 5.08 -20.57
CA PHE A 347 3.11 4.91 -19.13
C PHE A 347 4.43 4.41 -18.56
N SER A 348 4.69 4.76 -17.31
CA SER A 348 5.90 4.38 -16.60
C SER A 348 5.56 3.36 -15.52
N VAL A 349 6.32 2.29 -15.41
CA VAL A 349 6.29 1.40 -14.24
C VAL A 349 7.46 1.76 -13.35
N TYR A 350 7.16 2.15 -12.12
CA TYR A 350 8.14 2.48 -11.11
C TYR A 350 8.29 1.35 -10.11
N TYR A 351 9.50 1.18 -9.59
CA TYR A 351 9.79 0.42 -8.39
C TYR A 351 10.59 1.30 -7.43
N GLY A 352 9.95 1.79 -6.38
CA GLY A 352 10.52 2.86 -5.56
C GLY A 352 10.77 4.13 -6.38
N THR A 353 12.03 4.54 -6.53
CA THR A 353 12.44 5.73 -7.30
C THR A 353 12.91 5.42 -8.73
N SER A 354 13.12 4.14 -9.05
CA SER A 354 13.57 3.70 -10.38
C SER A 354 12.37 3.41 -11.28
N LYS A 355 12.50 3.63 -12.59
CA LYS A 355 11.37 3.50 -13.54
C LYS A 355 11.77 2.91 -14.88
N VAL A 356 10.81 2.27 -15.52
CA VAL A 356 10.81 1.89 -16.94
C VAL A 356 9.67 2.63 -17.61
N ASP A 357 9.94 3.26 -18.75
CA ASP A 357 8.92 3.89 -19.59
C ASP A 357 8.53 2.94 -20.73
N PHE A 358 7.23 2.66 -20.87
CA PHE A 358 6.68 1.93 -22.00
C PHE A 358 6.03 2.91 -22.98
N ALA A 359 6.55 2.94 -24.20
CA ALA A 359 5.99 3.74 -25.28
C ALA A 359 4.68 3.14 -25.82
N PRO A 360 3.86 3.94 -26.53
CA PRO A 360 2.79 3.42 -27.37
C PRO A 360 3.35 2.40 -28.35
N LEU A 361 2.65 1.27 -28.50
CA LEU A 361 2.96 0.31 -29.55
C LEU A 361 2.23 0.72 -30.83
N PRO A 362 2.86 0.55 -32.00
CA PRO A 362 2.30 0.94 -33.29
C PRO A 362 1.03 0.16 -33.69
#